data_AF-A0A3B8SQA8-F1
#
_entry.id   AF-A0A3B8SQA8-F1
#
_cell.length_a   1.000
_cell.length_b   1.000
_cell.length_c   1.000
_cell.angle_alpha   90.00
_cell.angle_beta   90.00
_cell.angle_gamma   90.00
#
_symmetry.space_group_name_H-M   'P 1'
#
loop_
_entity.id
_entity.type
_entity.pdbx_description
1 polymer ?
#
loop_
_entity_poly.entity_id
_entity_poly.type
_entity_poly.pdbx_seq_one_letter_code
_entity_poly.pdbx_strand_id
1 'polypeptide(L)'
;MTNIKIKNDKGEEKEYEVLFNYITKVNHLEYIVYTDFTRSEDNIIKCYSSILTPEGKIEKVEDEEQIKFIESTLASLADLSHLKYQITEY
;
A
#
# COMPACT_ATOMS: atom_id res chain seq x y z
N MET A 1 -10.97 -9.68 -5.36
CA MET A 1 -9.64 -9.07 -5.13
C MET A 1 -9.48 -8.00 -6.19
N THR A 2 -9.04 -6.81 -5.80
CA THR A 2 -8.87 -5.67 -6.70
C THR A 2 -7.38 -5.56 -7.02
N ASN A 3 -7.01 -5.64 -8.30
CA ASN A 3 -5.63 -5.50 -8.74
C ASN A 3 -5.44 -4.14 -9.39
N ILE A 4 -4.31 -3.49 -9.09
CA ILE A 4 -3.92 -2.22 -9.68
C ILE A 4 -2.62 -2.41 -10.47
N LYS A 5 -2.51 -1.71 -11.58
CA LYS A 5 -1.28 -1.67 -12.37
C LYS A 5 -0.57 -0.36 -12.05
N ILE A 6 0.60 -0.48 -11.44
CA ILE A 6 1.43 0.66 -11.09
C ILE A 6 2.68 0.59 -11.96
N LYS A 7 2.98 1.70 -12.60
CA LYS A 7 4.19 1.87 -13.39
C LYS A 7 5.31 2.37 -12.47
N ASN A 8 6.40 1.62 -12.40
CA ASN A 8 7.56 2.03 -11.60
C ASN A 8 8.46 3.03 -12.30
N ASP A 9 9.43 3.57 -11.56
CA ASP A 9 10.42 4.54 -12.05
C ASP A 9 11.25 4.01 -13.24
N LYS A 10 11.29 2.69 -13.43
CA LYS A 10 11.93 2.03 -14.59
C LYS A 10 11.02 1.96 -15.81
N GLY A 11 9.78 2.44 -15.69
CA GLY A 11 8.75 2.37 -16.72
C GLY A 11 8.11 0.99 -16.85
N GLU A 12 8.35 0.07 -15.91
CA GLU A 12 7.77 -1.26 -15.90
C GLU A 12 6.39 -1.22 -15.23
N GLU A 13 5.38 -1.71 -15.93
CA GLU A 13 4.05 -1.91 -15.38
C GLU A 13 4.06 -3.19 -14.56
N LYS A 14 3.90 -3.06 -13.24
CA LYS A 14 3.77 -4.20 -12.34
C LYS A 14 2.36 -4.24 -11.78
N GLU A 15 1.81 -5.45 -11.72
CA GLU A 15 0.52 -5.69 -11.10
C GLU A 15 0.70 -5.87 -9.60
N TYR A 16 -0.11 -5.16 -8.83
CA TYR A 16 -0.14 -5.23 -7.39
C TYR A 16 -1.55 -5.61 -6.94
N GLU A 17 -1.63 -6.35 -5.85
CA GLU A 17 -2.88 -6.64 -5.17
C GLU A 17 -3.15 -5.59 -4.10
N VAL A 18 -4.35 -5.01 -4.11
CA VAL A 18 -4.77 -4.05 -3.09
C VAL A 18 -5.18 -4.83 -1.85
N LEU A 19 -4.48 -4.56 -0.73
CA LEU A 19 -4.83 -5.10 0.57
C LEU A 19 -6.03 -4.34 1.15
N PHE A 20 -5.97 -3.02 1.13
CA PHE A 20 -7.07 -2.14 1.50
C PHE A 20 -6.88 -0.74 0.92
N ASN A 21 -7.99 -0.01 0.79
CA ASN A 21 -8.00 1.39 0.40
C ASN A 21 -9.04 2.17 1.22
N TYR A 22 -8.78 3.45 1.48
CA TYR A 22 -9.74 4.33 2.15
C TYR A 22 -9.66 5.76 1.60
N ILE A 23 -10.81 6.44 1.57
CA ILE A 23 -10.90 7.81 1.08
C ILE A 23 -11.09 8.74 2.27
N THR A 24 -10.25 9.76 2.36
CA THR A 24 -10.40 10.80 3.37
C THR A 24 -11.47 11.80 2.95
N LYS A 25 -12.42 12.10 3.84
CA LYS A 25 -13.48 13.09 3.58
C LYS A 25 -12.96 14.53 3.49
N VAL A 26 -11.75 14.78 4.00
CA VAL A 26 -11.19 16.14 4.11
C VAL A 26 -10.56 16.57 2.79
N ASN A 27 -9.69 15.74 2.21
CA ASN A 27 -8.92 16.11 1.03
C ASN A 27 -9.38 15.37 -0.24
N HIS A 28 -10.39 14.49 -0.13
CA HIS A 28 -10.78 13.55 -1.18
C HIS A 28 -9.61 12.73 -1.74
N LEU A 29 -8.57 12.55 -0.93
CA LEU A 29 -7.41 11.74 -1.24
C LEU A 29 -7.73 10.29 -0.92
N GLU A 30 -7.43 9.41 -1.86
CA GLU A 30 -7.58 7.97 -1.71
C GLU A 30 -6.23 7.37 -1.30
N TYR A 31 -6.19 6.74 -0.14
CA TYR A 31 -5.02 6.05 0.35
C TYR A 31 -5.14 4.59 -0.04
N ILE A 32 -4.16 4.09 -0.77
CA ILE A 32 -4.12 2.72 -1.25
C ILE A 32 -2.93 2.00 -0.63
N VAL A 33 -3.18 0.78 -0.17
CA VAL A 33 -2.15 -0.11 0.38
C VAL A 33 -2.16 -1.39 -0.42
N TYR A 34 -1.01 -1.72 -1.01
CA TYR A 34 -0.91 -2.76 -2.02
C TYR A 34 0.38 -3.56 -1.87
N THR A 35 0.37 -4.80 -2.39
CA THR A 35 1.50 -5.72 -2.34
C THR A 35 1.63 -6.48 -3.64
N ASP A 36 2.86 -6.80 -4.02
CA ASP A 36 3.18 -7.71 -5.12
C ASP A 36 3.52 -9.12 -4.62
N PHE A 37 3.25 -9.40 -3.34
CA PHE A 37 3.62 -10.65 -2.65
C PHE A 37 5.11 -10.97 -2.71
N THR A 38 5.96 -10.00 -3.05
CA THR A 38 7.41 -10.18 -2.96
C THR A 38 7.79 -10.37 -1.50
N ARG A 39 8.49 -11.47 -1.22
CA ARG A 39 8.96 -11.83 0.11
C ARG A 39 10.42 -11.47 0.27
N SER A 40 10.77 -10.86 1.39
CA SER A 40 12.16 -10.71 1.85
C SER A 40 12.72 -12.04 2.37
N GLU A 41 14.03 -12.08 2.68
CA GLU A 41 14.72 -13.28 3.22
C GLU A 41 14.04 -13.86 4.47
N ASP A 42 13.42 -13.02 5.30
CA ASP A 42 12.64 -13.40 6.49
C ASP A 42 11.20 -13.88 6.23
N ASN A 43 10.84 -14.17 4.97
CA ASN A 43 9.47 -14.53 4.56
C ASN A 43 8.43 -13.40 4.85
N ILE A 44 8.91 -12.16 4.91
CA ILE A 44 8.10 -10.96 5.14
C ILE A 44 7.62 -10.44 3.79
N ILE A 45 6.32 -10.29 3.62
CA ILE A 45 5.69 -9.73 2.43
C ILE A 45 5.89 -8.21 2.43
N LYS A 46 6.43 -7.69 1.32
CA LYS A 46 6.59 -6.26 1.11
C LYS A 46 5.26 -5.63 0.75
N CYS A 47 4.89 -4.59 1.48
CA CYS A 47 3.70 -3.79 1.23
C CYS A 47 4.11 -2.35 0.95
N TYR A 48 3.31 -1.68 0.15
CA TYR A 48 3.53 -0.30 -0.27
C TYR A 48 2.27 0.50 0.04
N SER A 49 2.46 1.76 0.42
CA SER A 49 1.37 2.71 0.64
C SER A 49 1.56 3.94 -0.23
N SER A 50 0.48 4.40 -0.86
CA SER A 50 0.52 5.59 -1.71
C SER A 50 -0.83 6.30 -1.70
N ILE A 51 -0.80 7.60 -2.01
CA ILE A 51 -1.98 8.42 -2.21
C ILE A 51 -2.32 8.41 -3.69
N LEU A 52 -3.48 7.88 -4.05
CA LEU A 52 -4.02 7.97 -5.40
C LEU A 52 -4.75 9.31 -5.57
N THR A 53 -4.21 10.16 -6.43
CA THR A 53 -4.82 11.44 -6.78
C THR A 53 -5.94 11.23 -7.79
N PRO A 54 -6.92 12.16 -7.90
CA PRO A 54 -7.95 12.10 -8.93
C PRO A 54 -7.40 12.15 -10.37
N GLU A 55 -6.17 12.60 -10.56
CA GLU A 55 -5.47 12.56 -11.85
C GLU A 55 -4.89 11.17 -12.18
N GLY A 56 -5.04 10.18 -11.29
CA GLY A 56 -4.48 8.84 -11.44
C GLY A 56 -2.98 8.77 -11.15
N LYS A 57 -2.43 9.78 -10.46
CA LYS A 57 -1.03 9.76 -10.00
C LYS A 57 -0.96 9.16 -8.60
N ILE A 58 0.17 8.55 -8.30
CA ILE A 58 0.46 7.97 -6.99
C ILE A 58 1.51 8.84 -6.32
N GLU A 59 1.17 9.35 -5.15
CA GLU A 59 2.03 10.18 -4.33
C GLU A 59 2.42 9.45 -3.04
N LYS A 60 3.54 9.87 -2.45
CA LYS A 60 4.00 9.31 -1.18
C LYS A 60 3.08 9.76 -0.06
N VAL A 61 2.81 8.87 0.89
CA VAL A 61 2.18 9.26 2.16
C VAL A 61 3.24 9.92 3.02
N GLU A 62 3.14 11.24 3.20
CA GLU A 62 4.05 12.00 4.09
C GLU A 62 3.47 12.23 5.49
N ASP A 63 2.15 12.04 5.64
CA ASP A 63 1.44 12.31 6.89
C ASP A 63 1.65 11.19 7.92
N GLU A 64 2.27 11.51 9.06
CA GLU A 64 2.59 10.56 10.12
C GLU A 64 1.36 9.91 10.75
N GLU A 65 0.24 10.63 10.85
CA GLU A 65 -1.01 10.08 11.40
C GLU A 65 -1.60 9.03 10.45
N GLN A 66 -1.56 9.31 9.15
CA GLN A 66 -1.98 8.35 8.12
C GLN A 66 -1.06 7.12 8.10
N ILE A 67 0.26 7.31 8.21
CA ILE A 67 1.21 6.20 8.27
C ILE A 67 0.89 5.28 9.45
N LYS A 68 0.71 5.84 10.66
CA LYS A 68 0.35 5.04 11.84
C LYS A 68 -0.97 4.29 11.68
N PHE A 69 -1.96 4.93 11.06
CA PHE A 69 -3.25 4.28 10.78
C PHE A 69 -3.09 3.10 9.81
N ILE A 70 -2.30 3.28 8.75
CA ILE A 70 -1.97 2.25 7.78
C ILE A 70 -1.23 1.10 8.46
N GLU A 71 -0.20 1.39 9.27
CA GLU A 71 0.56 0.38 10.01
C GLU A 71 -0.32 -0.44 10.97
N SER A 72 -1.19 0.24 11.73
CA SER A 72 -2.13 -0.43 12.65
C SER A 72 -3.12 -1.34 11.92
N THR A 73 -3.62 -0.89 10.78
CA THR A 73 -4.53 -1.68 9.93
C THR A 73 -3.80 -2.88 9.32
N LEU A 74 -2.57 -2.67 8.84
CA LEU A 74 -1.72 -3.73 8.28
C LEU A 74 -1.37 -4.78 9.34
N ALA A 75 -1.07 -4.37 10.57
CA ALA A 75 -0.81 -5.27 11.69
C ALA A 75 -2.04 -6.13 12.02
N SER A 76 -3.24 -5.55 11.95
CA SER A 76 -4.49 -6.31 12.13
C SER A 76 -4.71 -7.34 11.02
N LEU A 77 -4.40 -6.99 9.77
CA LEU A 77 -4.43 -7.93 8.64
C LEU A 77 -3.37 -9.03 8.76
N ALA A 78 -2.17 -8.70 9.27
CA ALA A 78 -1.09 -9.64 9.54
C ALA A 78 -1.54 -10.73 10.52
N ASP A 79 -2.19 -10.31 11.61
CA ASP A 79 -2.68 -11.20 12.67
C ASP A 79 -3.73 -12.19 12.12
N LEU A 80 -4.68 -11.69 11.33
CA LEU A 80 -5.75 -12.50 10.73
C LEU A 80 -5.25 -13.52 9.69
N SER A 81 -4.23 -13.15 8.91
CA SER A 81 -3.71 -13.99 7.83
C SER A 81 -2.54 -14.87 8.27
N HIS A 82 -2.03 -14.68 9.50
CA HIS A 82 -0.78 -15.29 9.99
C HIS A 82 0.44 -15.01 9.10
N LEU A 83 0.38 -13.94 8.30
CA LEU A 83 1.45 -13.49 7.43
C LEU A 83 2.17 -12.30 8.05
N LYS A 84 3.44 -12.13 7.70
CA LYS A 84 4.22 -10.95 8.11
C LYS A 84 4.20 -9.94 6.97
N TYR A 85 3.71 -8.73 7.24
CA TYR A 85 3.74 -7.61 6.31
C TYR A 85 4.69 -6.54 6.83
N GLN A 86 5.39 -5.88 5.92
CA GLN A 86 6.22 -4.72 6.24
C GLN A 86 6.04 -3.64 5.18
N ILE A 87 5.74 -2.42 5.61
CA ILE A 87 5.70 -1.26 4.73
C ILE A 87 7.13 -0.98 4.25
N THR A 88 7.30 -0.99 2.95
CA THR A 88 8.53 -0.59 2.26
C THR A 88 8.24 0.71 1.53
N GLU A 89 9.10 1.71 1.71
CA GLU A 89 9.00 2.94 0.95
C GLU A 89 9.19 2.63 -0.55
N TYR A 90 8.37 3.26 -1.38
CA TYR A 90 8.43 3.15 -2.84
C TYR A 90 9.63 3.91 -3.41
#